data_AF-A0A2G6JDZ1-F1
#
_entry.id   AF-A0A2G6JDZ1-F1
#
_cell.length_a   1.000
_cell.length_b   1.000
_cell.length_c   1.000
_cell.angle_alpha   90.00
_cell.angle_beta   90.00
_cell.angle_gamma   90.00
#
_symmetry.space_group_name_H-M   'P 1'
#
loop_
_entity.id
_entity.type
_entity.pdbx_description
1 polymer ?
#
loop_
_entity_poly.entity_id
_entity_poly.type
_entity_poly.pdbx_seq_one_letter_code
_entity_poly.pdbx_strand_id
1 'polypeptide(L)' 'MDAKQSVSPVRSPCVGVCALDENDICIACHRTGIEIGEWGVYSNEEKAAIWKKIALREKGELKE' A
#
# COMPACT_ATOMS: atom_id res chain seq x y z
N MET A 1 9.88 18.98 -7.80
CA MET A 1 8.58 19.70 -7.68
C MET A 1 7.54 18.67 -7.27
N ASP A 2 7.41 18.49 -5.96
CA ASP A 2 6.64 17.45 -5.31
C ASP A 2 5.17 17.89 -5.24
N ALA A 3 4.38 17.40 -6.20
CA ALA A 3 2.97 17.72 -6.37
C ALA A 3 2.15 17.16 -5.21
N LYS A 4 1.87 18.03 -4.24
CA LYS A 4 0.78 17.95 -3.26
C LYS A 4 -0.51 17.46 -3.92
N GLN A 5 -1.11 16.38 -3.41
CA GLN A 5 -2.52 16.08 -3.64
C GLN A 5 -3.27 15.91 -2.32
N SER A 6 -3.94 16.99 -1.95
CA SER A 6 -4.89 17.12 -0.85
C SER A 6 -6.25 16.57 -1.27
N VAL A 7 -6.46 15.27 -1.10
CA VAL A 7 -7.78 14.66 -0.96
C VAL A 7 -7.71 13.85 0.33
N SER A 8 -8.64 14.09 1.26
CA SER A 8 -8.76 13.51 2.60
C SER A 8 -7.84 12.27 2.82
N PRO A 9 -6.75 12.39 3.60
CA PRO A 9 -5.62 11.50 3.48
C PRO A 9 -6.00 10.10 3.94
N VAL A 10 -6.23 9.19 2.98
CA VAL A 10 -6.10 7.77 3.26
C VAL A 10 -4.67 7.58 3.74
N ARG A 11 -4.51 7.27 5.03
CA ARG A 11 -3.18 7.21 5.66
C ARG A 11 -2.34 6.22 4.88
N SER A 12 -1.12 6.62 4.53
CA SER A 12 -0.17 5.69 3.95
C SER A 12 0.16 4.66 5.03
N PRO A 13 -0.02 3.36 4.77
CA PRO A 13 0.37 2.30 5.71
C PRO A 13 1.90 2.12 5.79
N CYS A 14 2.69 3.08 5.31
CA CYS A 14 4.14 3.03 5.37
C CYS A 14 4.63 3.20 6.81
N VAL A 15 5.34 2.20 7.33
CA VAL A 15 5.98 2.24 8.65
C VAL A 15 7.47 2.66 8.57
N GLY A 16 7.93 3.15 7.42
CA GLY A 16 9.33 3.54 7.20
C GLY A 16 10.30 2.37 7.01
N VAL A 17 9.78 1.15 6.94
CA VAL A 17 10.55 -0.07 6.64
C VAL A 17 10.24 -0.50 5.20
N CYS A 18 11.28 -0.60 4.38
CA CYS A 18 11.19 -1.10 3.01
C CYS A 18 11.93 -2.44 2.94
N ALA A 19 11.18 -3.53 3.11
CA ALA A 19 11.68 -4.89 2.98
C ALA A 19 10.68 -5.66 2.13
N LEU A 20 11.01 -5.85 0.85
CA LEU A 20 10.18 -6.61 -0.09
C LEU A 20 10.52 -8.10 0.03
N ASP A 21 9.49 -8.93 -0.02
CA ASP A 21 9.57 -10.38 -0.12
C ASP A 21 9.72 -10.82 -1.61
N GLU A 22 9.84 -12.13 -1.87
CA GLU A 22 9.95 -12.70 -3.23
C GLU A 22 8.78 -12.35 -4.16
N ASN A 23 7.63 -11.97 -3.59
CA ASN A 23 6.43 -11.54 -4.32
C ASN A 23 6.35 -10.02 -4.55
N ASP A 24 7.43 -9.27 -4.35
CA ASP A 24 7.44 -7.79 -4.38
C ASP A 24 6.46 -7.16 -3.38
N ILE A 25 6.13 -7.88 -2.28
CA ILE A 25 5.27 -7.39 -1.21
C ILE A 25 6.14 -6.97 -0.02
N CYS A 26 5.94 -5.76 0.47
CA CYS A 26 6.62 -5.28 1.65
C CYS A 26 6.14 -6.03 2.89
N ILE A 27 7.04 -6.73 3.58
CA ILE A 27 6.72 -7.51 4.79
C ILE A 27 6.27 -6.63 5.97
N ALA A 28 6.53 -5.32 5.91
CA ALA A 28 6.21 -4.39 6.99
C ALA A 28 4.89 -3.64 6.76
N CYS A 29 4.62 -3.21 5.53
CA CYS A 29 3.39 -2.48 5.20
C CYS A 29 2.39 -3.29 4.35
N HIS A 30 2.74 -4.52 3.99
CA HIS A 30 1.94 -5.46 3.21
C HIS A 30 1.43 -4.90 1.88
N ARG A 31 2.10 -3.90 1.33
CA ARG A 31 1.87 -3.34 -0.02
C ARG A 31 2.87 -3.86 -1.02
N THR A 32 2.47 -3.95 -2.27
CA THR A 32 3.39 -4.29 -3.35
C THR A 32 4.26 -3.08 -3.72
N GLY A 33 5.43 -3.33 -4.32
CA GLY A 33 6.30 -2.29 -4.86
C GLY A 33 5.56 -1.36 -5.85
N ILE A 34 4.67 -1.94 -6.67
CA ILE A 34 3.79 -1.19 -7.58
C ILE A 34 2.86 -0.28 -6.80
N GLU A 35 2.20 -0.80 -5.76
CA GLU A 35 1.27 -0.02 -4.93
C GLU A 35 1.98 1.15 -4.22
N ILE A 36 3.26 1.00 -3.90
CA ILE A 36 4.12 2.05 -3.31
C ILE A 36 4.47 3.12 -4.34
N GLY A 37 4.90 2.72 -5.54
CA GLY A 37 5.25 3.64 -6.63
C GLY A 37 4.05 4.43 -7.15
N GLU A 38 2.89 3.79 -7.25
CA GLU A 38 1.67 4.40 -7.75
C GLU A 38 0.82 5.08 -6.65
N TRP A 39 1.22 5.00 -5.38
CA TRP A 39 0.49 5.62 -4.28
C TRP A 39 0.22 7.12 -4.47
N GLY A 40 1.16 7.82 -5.10
CA GLY A 40 1.03 9.24 -5.42
C GLY A 40 -0.03 9.55 -6.48
N VAL A 41 -0.26 8.62 -7.41
CA VAL A 41 -1.22 8.79 -8.52
C VAL A 41 -2.59 8.18 -8.23
N TYR A 42 -2.67 7.26 -7.27
CA TYR A 42 -3.94 6.59 -6.94
C TYR A 42 -5.01 7.53 -6.38
N SER A 43 -6.23 7.27 -6.82
CA SER A 43 -7.45 7.90 -6.31
C SER A 43 -7.82 7.36 -4.93
N ASN A 44 -8.70 8.08 -4.21
CA ASN A 44 -9.13 7.65 -2.87
C ASN A 44 -9.78 6.26 -2.86
N GLU A 45 -10.51 5.90 -3.92
CA GLU A 45 -11.11 4.57 -4.09
C GLU A 45 -10.06 3.48 -4.22
N GLU A 46 -9.01 3.71 -5.01
CA GLU A 46 -7.90 2.79 -5.18
C GLU A 46 -7.10 2.63 -3.89
N LYS A 47 -6.81 3.75 -3.20
CA LYS A 47 -6.16 3.72 -1.88
C LYS A 47 -6.97 2.92 -0.86
N ALA A 48 -8.31 3.05 -0.87
CA ALA A 48 -9.19 2.24 -0.02
C ALA A 48 -9.19 0.75 -0.41
N ALA A 49 -9.12 0.43 -1.70
CA ALA A 49 -8.99 -0.95 -2.17
C ALA A 49 -7.65 -1.58 -1.74
N ILE A 50 -6.55 -0.82 -1.80
CA ILE A 50 -5.24 -1.26 -1.30
C ILE A 50 -5.30 -1.55 0.20
N TRP A 51 -5.95 -0.69 0.99
CA TRP A 51 -6.18 -0.95 2.42
C TRP A 51 -6.94 -2.25 2.68
N LYS A 52 -7.95 -2.58 1.85
CA LYS A 52 -8.64 -3.87 1.95
C LYS A 52 -7.70 -5.03 1.62
N LYS A 53 -6.86 -4.92 0.59
CA LYS A 53 -5.85 -5.94 0.24
C LYS A 53 -4.85 -6.14 1.36
N ILE A 54 -4.34 -5.06 1.96
CA ILE A 54 -3.45 -5.10 3.12
C ILE A 54 -4.13 -5.83 4.28
N ALA A 55 -5.36 -5.46 4.63
CA ALA A 55 -6.09 -6.11 5.71
C ALA A 55 -6.32 -7.61 5.46
N LEU A 56 -6.56 -8.01 4.20
CA LEU A 56 -6.67 -9.41 3.80
C LEU A 56 -5.32 -10.14 3.92
N ARG A 57 -4.21 -9.49 3.55
CA ARG A 57 -2.85 -10.02 3.69
C ARG A 57 -2.44 -10.14 5.15
N GLU A 58 -2.71 -9.12 5.98
CA GLU A 58 -2.44 -9.15 7.43
C GLU A 58 -3.22 -10.24 8.15
N LYS A 59 -4.45 -10.52 7.72
CA LYS A 59 -5.24 -11.64 8.25
C LYS A 59 -4.73 -13.02 7.84
N GLY A 60 -3.78 -13.12 6.92
CA GLY A 60 -3.28 -14.40 6.42
C GLY A 60 -4.32 -15.21 5.65
N GLU A 61 -5.37 -14.57 5.12
CA GLU A 61 -6.41 -15.23 4.30
C GLU A 61 -6.01 -15.40 2.83
N LEU A 62 -4.89 -14.82 2.40
CA LEU A 62 -4.19 -15.24 1.18
C LEU A 62 -3.35 -16.47 1.50
N LYS A 63 -4.02 -17.61 1.62
CA LYS A 63 -3.36 -18.91 1.44
C LYS A 63 -3.09 -19.10 -0.05
N GLU A 64 -1.80 -19.04 -0.37
CA GLU A 64 -1.11 -19.75 -1.47
C GLU A 64 -1.48 -19.35 -2.91
#